data_AF-A0A8H4BDD6-F1
#
_entry.id   AF-A0A8H4BDD6-F1
#
_cell.length_a   1.000
_cell.length_b   1.000
_cell.length_c   1.000
_cell.angle_alpha   90.00
_cell.angle_beta   90.00
_cell.angle_gamma   90.00
#
_symmetry.space_group_name_H-M   'P 1'
#
loop_
_entity.id
_entity.type
_entity.pdbx_description
1 polymer ?
#
loop_
_entity_poly.entity_id
_entity_poly.type
_entity_poly.pdbx_seq_one_letter_code
_entity_poly.pdbx_strand_id
1 'polypeptide(L)'
;MAHFSRDDNSSIEYVDAIPRHEKTAKQKRMWKWIAIAVAIIVVIIIVVVVSVVVTQHNKSKNNNSGSGTSNSQYPISPYAHMTTIVTNNDESLQQKENIYVVGDVHGCVSELDKLVTKLNFNPATDQLILAGDLTAKGPDSVGVIRRAKELGAFCVRGNHDDKVIRLKTYELEKGENAMYPLSATMPEGNVPDPLKFKNYHVAIAKNLTQEDYDYLSSCPVMLHMPFLNNAVVVHGGLDPNISLLQDQIPYLVMNMRDIDKDGPSPENNVGTQWGTVWNEKQQNLTMTNTEIFYGHDASRGLNLKNSTFGLDTGCVYGKQLTAMNMRTKVMTQIECPLYVKQGGTSDD
;
A
#
# COMPACT_ATOMS: atom_id res chain seq x y z
N MET A 1 87.35 63.42 17.78
CA MET A 1 88.77 63.00 17.72
C MET A 1 89.04 62.30 19.05
N ALA A 2 89.47 61.02 19.07
CA ALA A 2 89.65 60.21 20.30
C ALA A 2 88.35 60.00 21.14
N HIS A 3 88.27 59.06 22.11
CA HIS A 3 88.71 57.64 22.12
C HIS A 3 87.81 56.84 23.11
N PHE A 4 88.11 55.52 23.25
CA PHE A 4 87.75 54.59 24.34
C PHE A 4 87.68 55.23 25.76
N SER A 5 86.99 54.68 26.78
CA SER A 5 86.79 53.24 27.10
C SER A 5 85.67 52.97 28.13
N ARG A 6 85.20 51.71 28.19
CA ARG A 6 84.92 50.79 29.34
C ARG A 6 84.86 51.34 30.78
N ASP A 7 84.17 50.76 31.75
CA ASP A 7 83.03 49.79 31.91
C ASP A 7 82.42 50.18 33.32
N ASP A 8 81.49 49.55 34.06
CA ASP A 8 80.77 48.26 34.03
C ASP A 8 79.48 48.32 34.93
N ASN A 9 78.63 47.28 34.84
CA ASN A 9 77.79 46.67 35.90
C ASN A 9 76.94 47.51 36.89
N SER A 10 75.61 47.49 36.70
CA SER A 10 74.66 47.16 37.79
C SER A 10 73.36 46.55 37.22
N SER A 11 72.83 45.50 37.88
CA SER A 11 71.67 44.73 37.40
C SER A 11 70.35 45.11 38.10
N ILE A 12 69.27 45.25 37.33
CA ILE A 12 67.89 45.42 37.83
C ILE A 12 67.01 44.30 37.26
N GLU A 13 66.00 43.89 38.02
CA GLU A 13 65.23 42.64 37.84
C GLU A 13 64.39 42.58 36.55
N TYR A 14 64.29 41.39 35.97
CA TYR A 14 63.32 41.07 34.92
C TYR A 14 61.96 40.74 35.54
N VAL A 15 60.88 41.33 35.00
CA VAL A 15 59.51 40.95 35.35
C VAL A 15 59.13 39.68 34.58
N ASP A 16 58.87 38.59 35.30
CA ASP A 16 58.57 37.28 34.72
C ASP A 16 57.21 37.28 33.97
N ALA A 17 57.17 36.60 32.83
CA ALA A 17 55.98 36.53 31.98
C ALA A 17 55.00 35.46 32.50
N ILE A 18 53.70 35.81 32.58
CA ILE A 18 52.64 34.90 33.06
C ILE A 18 52.64 33.60 32.23
N PRO A 19 52.86 32.41 32.83
CA PRO A 19 52.99 31.18 32.09
C PRO A 19 51.65 30.76 31.46
N ARG A 20 51.65 30.48 30.15
CA ARG A 20 50.49 29.86 29.48
C ARG A 20 50.30 28.44 30.01
N HIS A 21 49.25 28.24 30.80
CA HIS A 21 48.93 26.95 31.40
C HIS A 21 48.66 25.89 30.33
N GLU A 22 49.64 25.02 30.07
CA GLU A 22 49.49 24.00 29.04
C GLU A 22 48.47 22.93 29.47
N LYS A 23 47.55 22.55 28.57
CA LYS A 23 46.50 21.57 28.88
C LYS A 23 47.11 20.16 29.00
N THR A 24 46.89 19.50 30.13
CA THR A 24 47.45 18.16 30.40
C THR A 24 47.01 17.13 29.38
N ALA A 25 47.76 16.03 29.22
CA ALA A 25 47.39 14.95 28.29
C ALA A 25 45.97 14.38 28.57
N LYS A 26 45.56 14.32 29.85
CA LYS A 26 44.20 13.92 30.26
C LYS A 26 43.14 14.91 29.77
N GLN A 27 43.37 16.22 29.92
CA GLN A 27 42.50 17.25 29.34
C GLN A 27 42.47 17.19 27.82
N LYS A 28 43.61 17.06 27.13
CA LYS A 28 43.68 16.93 25.66
C LYS A 28 42.89 15.71 25.17
N ARG A 29 42.87 14.59 25.91
CA ARG A 29 42.01 13.41 25.63
C ARG A 29 40.52 13.70 25.87
N MET A 30 40.18 14.37 26.98
CA MET A 30 38.79 14.73 27.32
C MET A 30 38.17 15.68 26.28
N TRP A 31 38.90 16.71 25.85
CA TRP A 31 38.45 17.63 24.80
C TRP A 31 38.24 16.94 23.45
N LYS A 32 39.00 15.90 23.10
CA LYS A 32 38.73 15.07 21.91
C LYS A 32 37.40 14.33 22.00
N TRP A 33 37.10 13.71 23.14
CA TRP A 33 35.81 13.02 23.34
C TRP A 33 34.62 13.99 23.32
N ILE A 34 34.75 15.17 23.91
CA ILE A 34 33.72 16.23 23.83
C ILE A 34 33.51 16.66 22.37
N ALA A 35 34.58 16.87 21.60
CA ALA A 35 34.47 17.25 20.18
C ALA A 35 33.79 16.16 19.33
N ILE A 36 34.08 14.87 19.60
CA ILE A 36 33.42 13.73 18.95
C ILE A 36 31.92 13.69 19.31
N ALA A 37 31.57 13.85 20.58
CA ALA A 37 30.18 13.87 21.02
C ALA A 37 29.38 15.02 20.39
N VAL A 38 29.96 16.22 20.33
CA VAL A 38 29.35 17.39 19.64
C VAL A 38 29.19 17.12 18.14
N ALA A 39 30.18 16.52 17.48
CA ALA A 39 30.07 16.17 16.06
C ALA A 39 28.94 15.15 15.80
N ILE A 40 28.80 14.13 16.65
CA ILE A 40 27.71 13.15 16.57
C ILE A 40 26.35 13.83 16.77
N ILE A 41 26.22 14.70 17.76
CA ILE A 41 24.97 15.46 18.01
C ILE A 41 24.63 16.37 16.81
N VAL A 42 25.61 17.04 16.21
CA VAL A 42 25.40 17.87 15.00
C VAL A 42 24.96 17.00 13.82
N VAL A 43 25.55 15.82 13.61
CA VAL A 43 25.11 14.88 12.56
C VAL A 43 23.68 14.40 12.81
N ILE A 44 23.31 14.05 14.05
CA ILE A 44 21.95 13.63 14.40
C ILE A 44 20.95 14.77 14.14
N ILE A 45 21.28 16.01 14.53
CA ILE A 45 20.44 17.19 14.26
C ILE A 45 20.29 17.42 12.74
N ILE A 46 21.37 17.31 11.96
CA ILE A 46 21.31 17.44 10.50
C ILE A 46 20.43 16.34 9.90
N VAL A 47 20.57 15.08 10.32
CA VAL A 47 19.72 13.97 9.84
C VAL A 47 18.26 14.22 10.19
N VAL A 48 17.93 14.58 11.44
CA VAL A 48 16.54 14.86 11.86
C VAL A 48 15.97 16.06 11.11
N VAL A 49 16.72 17.15 10.92
CA VAL A 49 16.27 18.32 10.16
C VAL A 49 16.08 17.98 8.68
N VAL A 50 16.99 17.22 8.07
CA VAL A 50 16.85 16.76 6.68
C VAL A 50 15.64 15.83 6.55
N SER A 51 15.43 14.88 7.45
CA SER A 51 14.23 14.03 7.46
C SER A 51 12.95 14.86 7.59
N VAL A 52 12.87 15.79 8.54
CA VAL A 52 11.69 16.66 8.72
C VAL A 52 11.46 17.55 7.49
N VAL A 53 12.50 18.13 6.91
CA VAL A 53 12.39 18.95 5.69
C VAL A 53 11.99 18.10 4.49
N VAL A 54 12.49 16.87 4.35
CA VAL A 54 12.06 15.93 3.29
C VAL A 54 10.60 15.51 3.50
N THR A 55 10.17 15.19 4.72
CA THR A 55 8.77 14.89 5.03
C THR A 55 7.85 16.09 4.77
N GLN A 56 8.25 17.30 5.16
CA GLN A 56 7.48 18.53 4.88
C GLN A 56 7.46 18.89 3.39
N HIS A 57 8.56 18.71 2.67
CA HIS A 57 8.64 18.94 1.23
C HIS A 57 7.85 17.89 0.44
N ASN A 58 7.82 16.63 0.88
CA ASN A 58 6.95 15.60 0.30
C ASN A 58 5.48 15.88 0.60
N LYS A 59 5.14 16.32 1.82
CA LYS A 59 3.78 16.78 2.16
C LYS A 59 3.38 18.02 1.35
N SER A 60 4.31 18.94 1.10
CA SER A 60 4.11 20.09 0.23
C SER A 60 3.98 19.70 -1.25
N LYS A 61 4.68 18.66 -1.71
CA LYS A 61 4.53 18.12 -3.07
C LYS A 61 3.18 17.45 -3.25
N ASN A 62 2.72 16.62 -2.30
CA ASN A 62 1.38 16.04 -2.35
C ASN A 62 0.27 17.11 -2.31
N ASN A 63 0.51 18.24 -1.62
CA ASN A 63 -0.43 19.37 -1.61
C ASN A 63 -0.36 20.23 -2.90
N ASN A 64 0.73 20.18 -3.67
CA ASN A 64 0.90 20.93 -4.94
C ASN A 64 0.84 20.03 -6.20
N SER A 65 0.65 18.72 -6.09
CA SER A 65 0.35 17.83 -7.21
C SER A 65 -1.11 17.95 -7.68
N GLY A 66 -1.70 19.14 -7.55
CA GLY A 66 -3.04 19.52 -8.04
C GLY A 66 -3.08 19.73 -9.55
N SER A 67 -2.51 18.80 -10.31
CA SER A 67 -2.51 18.80 -11.78
C SER A 67 -2.50 17.37 -12.38
N GLY A 68 -2.90 16.36 -11.61
CA GLY A 68 -3.38 15.12 -12.20
C GLY A 68 -4.67 15.43 -12.98
N THR A 69 -4.83 14.88 -14.19
CA THR A 69 -6.04 15.06 -14.99
C THR A 69 -7.21 14.35 -14.31
N SER A 70 -7.97 15.12 -13.52
CA SER A 70 -9.25 14.71 -12.97
C SER A 70 -10.24 14.39 -14.09
N ASN A 71 -10.27 13.13 -14.54
CA ASN A 71 -11.30 12.64 -15.44
C ASN A 71 -12.64 12.75 -14.71
N SER A 72 -13.45 13.75 -15.08
CA SER A 72 -14.61 14.22 -14.31
C SER A 72 -15.73 13.19 -14.16
N GLN A 73 -15.68 12.14 -14.97
CA GLN A 73 -16.53 10.94 -14.96
C GLN A 73 -16.28 10.03 -13.75
N TYR A 74 -15.08 10.07 -13.15
CA TYR A 74 -14.69 9.22 -12.02
C TYR A 74 -13.92 10.00 -10.94
N PRO A 75 -14.57 10.95 -10.23
CA PRO A 75 -13.93 11.65 -9.12
C PRO A 75 -13.61 10.69 -7.97
N ILE A 76 -12.58 11.02 -7.19
CA ILE A 76 -12.22 10.28 -5.98
C ILE A 76 -13.02 10.87 -4.81
N SER A 77 -13.71 10.01 -4.04
CA SER A 77 -14.43 10.44 -2.82
C SER A 77 -13.44 11.05 -1.82
N PRO A 78 -13.73 12.20 -1.17
CA PRO A 78 -12.80 12.85 -0.24
C PRO A 78 -12.43 11.95 0.94
N TYR A 79 -13.32 11.01 1.31
CA TYR A 79 -13.14 10.07 2.40
C TYR A 79 -12.29 8.83 2.05
N ALA A 80 -11.82 8.71 0.80
CA ALA A 80 -11.19 7.49 0.30
C ALA A 80 -9.78 7.22 0.85
N HIS A 81 -9.00 8.24 1.22
CA HIS A 81 -7.61 8.10 1.72
C HIS A 81 -6.81 6.99 1.01
N MET A 82 -6.47 7.24 -0.25
CA MET A 82 -6.10 6.21 -1.21
C MET A 82 -4.65 6.35 -1.69
N THR A 83 -3.86 5.28 -1.54
CA THR A 83 -2.54 5.15 -2.17
C THR A 83 -2.72 4.50 -3.55
N THR A 84 -2.52 5.25 -4.63
CA THR A 84 -2.78 4.75 -6.00
C THR A 84 -1.86 3.58 -6.37
N ILE A 85 -0.56 3.68 -6.12
CA ILE A 85 0.42 2.66 -6.48
C ILE A 85 1.54 2.55 -5.44
N VAL A 86 1.96 1.32 -5.15
CA VAL A 86 3.24 1.01 -4.51
C VAL A 86 4.06 0.19 -5.49
N THR A 87 5.19 0.73 -5.95
CA THR A 87 6.20 -0.06 -6.69
C THR A 87 7.19 -0.61 -5.67
N ASN A 88 7.11 -1.91 -5.41
CA ASN A 88 7.95 -2.61 -4.45
C ASN A 88 9.19 -3.20 -5.15
N ASN A 89 10.37 -2.69 -4.78
CA ASN A 89 11.68 -3.19 -5.21
C ASN A 89 12.51 -3.69 -4.00
N ASP A 90 11.87 -3.96 -2.86
CA ASP A 90 12.54 -4.34 -1.61
C ASP A 90 13.29 -5.67 -1.76
N GLU A 91 14.58 -5.69 -1.43
CA GLU A 91 15.42 -6.88 -1.51
C GLU A 91 14.90 -8.03 -0.63
N SER A 92 14.25 -7.72 0.51
CA SER A 92 13.65 -8.73 1.40
C SER A 92 12.46 -9.45 0.76
N LEU A 93 11.71 -8.77 -0.13
CA LEU A 93 10.67 -9.38 -0.95
C LEU A 93 11.28 -10.16 -2.12
N GLN A 94 12.31 -9.62 -2.76
CA GLN A 94 13.03 -10.32 -3.84
C GLN A 94 13.63 -11.65 -3.39
N GLN A 95 14.09 -11.73 -2.13
CA GLN A 95 14.66 -12.92 -1.50
C GLN A 95 13.63 -13.99 -1.09
N LYS A 96 12.32 -13.70 -1.14
CA LYS A 96 11.28 -14.68 -0.78
C LYS A 96 11.26 -15.85 -1.76
N GLU A 97 11.33 -17.07 -1.23
CA GLU A 97 11.24 -18.31 -2.02
C GLU A 97 9.91 -18.35 -2.78
N ASN A 98 8.81 -18.10 -2.06
CA ASN A 98 7.46 -18.08 -2.61
C ASN A 98 6.80 -16.72 -2.42
N ILE A 99 6.09 -16.25 -3.43
CA ILE A 99 5.20 -15.09 -3.35
C ILE A 99 3.84 -15.55 -3.88
N TYR A 100 2.81 -15.51 -3.06
CA TYR A 100 1.47 -16.00 -3.37
C TYR A 100 0.47 -14.85 -3.47
N VAL A 101 -0.29 -14.78 -4.56
CA VAL A 101 -1.50 -13.94 -4.62
C VAL A 101 -2.71 -14.81 -4.31
N VAL A 102 -3.62 -14.33 -3.48
CA VAL A 102 -4.91 -14.95 -3.13
C VAL A 102 -6.05 -14.10 -3.73
N GLY A 103 -7.08 -14.75 -4.28
CA GLY A 103 -8.32 -14.10 -4.69
C GLY A 103 -9.20 -13.65 -3.51
N ASP A 104 -10.35 -13.08 -3.83
CA ASP A 104 -11.29 -12.40 -2.94
C ASP A 104 -11.70 -13.28 -1.74
N VAL A 105 -11.40 -12.79 -0.53
CA VAL A 105 -11.56 -13.55 0.72
C VAL A 105 -12.93 -13.34 1.35
N HIS A 106 -13.52 -12.15 1.20
CA HIS A 106 -14.88 -11.82 1.60
C HIS A 106 -15.26 -12.27 3.02
N GLY A 107 -14.46 -11.94 4.04
CA GLY A 107 -14.74 -12.30 5.42
C GLY A 107 -14.68 -13.81 5.74
N CYS A 108 -14.23 -14.66 4.82
CA CYS A 108 -14.10 -16.11 5.02
C CYS A 108 -12.75 -16.43 5.71
N VAL A 109 -12.54 -15.96 6.95
CA VAL A 109 -11.27 -16.12 7.68
C VAL A 109 -10.88 -17.60 7.88
N SER A 110 -11.84 -18.48 8.16
CA SER A 110 -11.64 -19.94 8.26
C SER A 110 -11.16 -20.57 6.95
N GLU A 111 -11.53 -19.99 5.81
CA GLU A 111 -11.17 -20.45 4.48
C GLU A 111 -9.76 -19.97 4.11
N LEU A 112 -9.40 -18.74 4.51
CA LEU A 112 -8.04 -18.22 4.45
C LEU A 112 -7.07 -19.10 5.27
N ASP A 113 -7.41 -19.47 6.51
CA ASP A 113 -6.58 -20.33 7.34
C ASP A 113 -6.40 -21.74 6.77
N LYS A 114 -7.45 -22.33 6.19
CA LYS A 114 -7.34 -23.60 5.45
C LYS A 114 -6.38 -23.49 4.27
N LEU A 115 -6.42 -22.37 3.54
CA LEU A 115 -5.56 -22.14 2.38
C LEU A 115 -4.10 -21.94 2.79
N VAL A 116 -3.84 -21.08 3.79
CA VAL A 116 -2.52 -20.85 4.40
C VAL A 116 -1.91 -22.17 4.93
N THR A 117 -2.72 -23.00 5.59
CA THR A 117 -2.32 -24.34 6.05
C THR A 117 -1.99 -25.26 4.87
N LYS A 118 -2.82 -25.29 3.82
CA LYS A 118 -2.60 -26.14 2.63
C LYS A 118 -1.39 -25.72 1.80
N LEU A 119 -1.03 -24.44 1.83
CA LEU A 119 0.19 -23.91 1.23
C LEU A 119 1.46 -24.29 2.02
N ASN A 120 1.33 -24.75 3.27
CA ASN A 120 2.44 -24.86 4.23
C ASN A 120 3.20 -23.51 4.35
N PHE A 121 2.46 -22.41 4.38
CA PHE A 121 3.00 -21.05 4.33
C PHE A 121 3.89 -20.72 5.54
N ASN A 122 5.08 -20.20 5.26
CA ASN A 122 6.06 -19.76 6.25
C ASN A 122 6.41 -18.28 6.04
N PRO A 123 5.99 -17.35 6.91
CA PRO A 123 6.24 -15.91 6.73
C PRO A 123 7.73 -15.51 6.79
N ALA A 124 8.64 -16.42 7.16
CA ALA A 124 10.08 -16.20 6.97
C ALA A 124 10.48 -16.29 5.49
N THR A 125 10.20 -17.42 4.82
CA THR A 125 10.59 -17.70 3.43
C THR A 125 9.62 -17.16 2.39
N ASP A 126 8.35 -16.96 2.76
CA ASP A 126 7.25 -16.70 1.82
C ASP A 126 6.65 -15.30 2.03
N GLN A 127 5.90 -14.82 1.03
CA GLN A 127 5.03 -13.65 1.12
C GLN A 127 3.61 -13.99 0.65
N LEU A 128 2.60 -13.49 1.37
CA LEU A 128 1.20 -13.53 0.97
C LEU A 128 0.76 -12.15 0.48
N ILE A 129 -0.06 -12.11 -0.58
CA ILE A 129 -0.67 -10.91 -1.14
C ILE A 129 -2.16 -11.19 -1.38
N LEU A 130 -3.06 -10.34 -0.90
CA LEU A 130 -4.51 -10.47 -1.11
C LEU A 130 -4.97 -9.53 -2.24
N ALA A 131 -5.72 -10.05 -3.23
CA ALA A 131 -6.14 -9.33 -4.44
C ALA A 131 -7.31 -8.32 -4.22
N GLY A 132 -7.43 -7.78 -3.01
CA GLY A 132 -8.59 -7.00 -2.57
C GLY A 132 -9.76 -7.87 -2.12
N ASP A 133 -10.82 -7.19 -1.69
CA ASP A 133 -12.06 -7.74 -1.15
C ASP A 133 -11.79 -8.73 -0.01
N LEU A 134 -11.01 -8.23 0.96
CA LEU A 134 -10.81 -8.84 2.27
C LEU A 134 -12.13 -8.86 3.05
N THR A 135 -12.90 -7.79 2.91
CA THR A 135 -14.14 -7.52 3.64
C THR A 135 -15.40 -7.89 2.84
N ALA A 136 -16.58 -7.67 3.44
CA ALA A 136 -17.91 -7.88 2.88
C ALA A 136 -18.36 -9.34 2.69
N LYS A 137 -19.69 -9.50 2.56
CA LYS A 137 -20.44 -10.72 2.19
C LYS A 137 -20.36 -11.90 3.17
N GLY A 138 -19.17 -12.38 3.54
CA GLY A 138 -19.00 -13.53 4.43
C GLY A 138 -18.96 -13.18 5.93
N PRO A 139 -18.70 -14.18 6.80
CA PRO A 139 -19.06 -14.12 8.21
C PRO A 139 -18.21 -13.19 9.07
N ASP A 140 -16.91 -13.04 8.79
CA ASP A 140 -15.99 -12.28 9.64
C ASP A 140 -14.96 -11.46 8.84
N SER A 141 -15.40 -10.29 8.37
CA SER A 141 -14.53 -9.31 7.69
C SER A 141 -13.41 -8.76 8.57
N VAL A 142 -13.62 -8.66 9.90
CA VAL A 142 -12.64 -8.07 10.81
C VAL A 142 -11.58 -9.10 11.18
N GLY A 143 -11.96 -10.38 11.33
CA GLY A 143 -11.06 -11.51 11.43
C GLY A 143 -10.14 -11.63 10.21
N VAL A 144 -10.63 -11.47 8.98
CA VAL A 144 -9.77 -11.46 7.79
C VAL A 144 -8.73 -10.35 7.84
N ILE A 145 -9.10 -9.12 8.22
CA ILE A 145 -8.17 -7.98 8.35
C ILE A 145 -7.06 -8.30 9.37
N ARG A 146 -7.45 -8.74 10.57
CA ARG A 146 -6.51 -9.08 11.64
C ARG A 146 -5.61 -10.25 11.25
N ARG A 147 -6.17 -11.27 10.61
CA ARG A 147 -5.43 -12.44 10.16
C ARG A 147 -4.43 -12.12 9.04
N ALA A 148 -4.80 -11.25 8.10
CA ALA A 148 -3.89 -10.76 7.08
C ALA A 148 -2.71 -9.98 7.69
N LYS A 149 -2.98 -9.14 8.70
CA LYS A 149 -1.96 -8.42 9.49
C LYS A 149 -1.04 -9.37 10.28
N GLU A 150 -1.58 -10.39 10.94
CA GLU A 150 -0.80 -11.44 11.64
C GLU A 150 0.14 -12.21 10.70
N LEU A 151 -0.32 -12.50 9.48
CA LEU A 151 0.45 -13.23 8.46
C LEU A 151 1.53 -12.36 7.79
N GLY A 152 1.60 -11.06 8.11
CA GLY A 152 2.45 -10.11 7.40
C GLY A 152 2.05 -9.95 5.92
N ALA A 153 0.79 -10.21 5.58
CA ALA A 153 0.32 -10.19 4.21
C ALA A 153 0.28 -8.77 3.67
N PHE A 154 0.65 -8.61 2.40
CA PHE A 154 0.29 -7.44 1.62
C PHE A 154 -1.14 -7.59 1.08
N CYS A 155 -1.70 -6.48 0.63
CA CYS A 155 -3.02 -6.40 0.03
C CYS A 155 -2.97 -5.40 -1.12
N VAL A 156 -3.94 -5.51 -2.03
CA VAL A 156 -4.40 -4.37 -2.83
C VAL A 156 -5.84 -4.04 -2.43
N ARG A 157 -6.34 -2.86 -2.80
CA ARG A 157 -7.64 -2.38 -2.37
C ARG A 157 -8.79 -2.98 -3.18
N GLY A 158 -9.69 -3.68 -2.50
CA GLY A 158 -10.98 -4.13 -3.04
C GLY A 158 -12.00 -3.00 -3.24
N ASN A 159 -13.00 -3.20 -4.09
CA ASN A 159 -14.08 -2.22 -4.23
C ASN A 159 -15.11 -2.28 -3.08
N HIS A 160 -15.19 -3.41 -2.37
CA HIS A 160 -15.91 -3.51 -1.11
C HIS A 160 -15.05 -2.95 0.04
N ASP A 161 -13.73 -3.15 0.01
CA ASP A 161 -12.81 -2.58 1.01
C ASP A 161 -12.81 -1.04 0.97
N ASP A 162 -12.77 -0.41 -0.21
CA ASP A 162 -12.84 1.05 -0.37
C ASP A 162 -14.11 1.64 0.27
N LYS A 163 -15.24 0.92 0.17
CA LYS A 163 -16.51 1.31 0.79
C LYS A 163 -16.45 1.26 2.32
N VAL A 164 -15.82 0.23 2.90
CA VAL A 164 -15.58 0.16 4.34
C VAL A 164 -14.66 1.30 4.79
N ILE A 165 -13.58 1.56 4.07
CA ILE A 165 -12.61 2.63 4.37
C ILE A 165 -13.32 3.99 4.34
N ARG A 166 -14.05 4.33 3.27
CA ARG A 166 -14.79 5.60 3.13
C ARG A 166 -15.81 5.81 4.25
N LEU A 167 -16.54 4.76 4.64
CA LEU A 167 -17.47 4.81 5.78
C LEU A 167 -16.74 5.07 7.11
N LYS A 168 -15.61 4.40 7.36
CA LYS A 168 -14.85 4.58 8.59
C LYS A 168 -14.14 5.94 8.64
N THR A 169 -13.61 6.43 7.52
CA THR A 169 -13.09 7.81 7.43
C THR A 169 -14.17 8.83 7.77
N TYR A 170 -15.39 8.67 7.24
CA TYR A 170 -16.52 9.54 7.56
C TYR A 170 -16.88 9.49 9.05
N GLU A 171 -16.95 8.29 9.64
CA GLU A 171 -17.17 8.09 11.08
C GLU A 171 -16.09 8.77 11.93
N LEU A 172 -14.81 8.64 11.56
CA LEU A 172 -13.67 9.25 12.26
C LEU A 172 -13.65 10.78 12.14
N GLU A 173 -14.03 11.34 10.97
CA GLU A 173 -14.09 12.79 10.77
C GLU A 173 -15.31 13.47 11.40
N LYS A 174 -16.48 12.82 11.38
CA LYS A 174 -17.77 13.44 11.74
C LYS A 174 -18.34 12.92 13.06
N GLY A 175 -17.78 11.85 13.62
CA GLY A 175 -18.27 11.12 14.78
C GLY A 175 -19.42 10.16 14.42
N GLU A 176 -19.56 9.07 15.19
CA GLU A 176 -20.54 8.01 14.94
C GLU A 176 -21.99 8.53 14.80
N ASN A 177 -22.34 9.59 15.56
CA ASN A 177 -23.66 10.22 15.52
C ASN A 177 -24.02 10.82 14.14
N ALA A 178 -23.03 11.11 13.29
CA ALA A 178 -23.26 11.60 11.93
C ALA A 178 -23.71 10.51 10.94
N MET A 179 -23.60 9.22 11.30
CA MET A 179 -24.08 8.10 10.48
C MET A 179 -25.60 7.86 10.59
N TYR A 180 -26.36 8.85 11.08
CA TYR A 180 -27.81 8.78 11.27
C TYR A 180 -28.54 9.84 10.44
N PRO A 181 -29.73 9.54 9.88
CA PRO A 181 -30.45 8.26 9.98
C PRO A 181 -29.86 7.17 9.08
N LEU A 182 -29.88 5.92 9.54
CA LEU A 182 -29.29 4.76 8.82
C LEU A 182 -29.87 4.54 7.41
N SER A 183 -31.09 5.02 7.14
CA SER A 183 -31.73 4.96 5.82
C SER A 183 -31.23 6.02 4.83
N ALA A 184 -30.30 6.89 5.23
CA ALA A 184 -29.73 7.91 4.35
C ALA A 184 -28.63 7.35 3.43
N THR A 185 -28.44 8.07 2.32
CA THR A 185 -27.35 7.89 1.37
C THR A 185 -26.39 9.08 1.51
N MET A 186 -25.09 8.81 1.60
CA MET A 186 -24.07 9.87 1.63
C MET A 186 -23.86 10.43 0.21
N PRO A 187 -23.96 11.76 -0.01
CA PRO A 187 -23.67 12.35 -1.30
C PRO A 187 -22.16 12.43 -1.53
N GLU A 188 -21.63 11.68 -2.50
CA GLU A 188 -20.19 11.57 -2.77
C GLU A 188 -19.72 12.30 -4.05
N GLY A 189 -20.51 13.26 -4.54
CA GLY A 189 -20.21 14.01 -5.77
C GLY A 189 -20.56 13.22 -7.03
N ASN A 190 -19.76 13.35 -8.10
CA ASN A 190 -20.04 12.68 -9.38
C ASN A 190 -19.65 11.18 -9.38
N VAL A 191 -19.51 10.53 -8.21
CA VAL A 191 -19.29 9.08 -8.12
C VAL A 191 -20.62 8.38 -8.43
N PRO A 192 -20.68 7.44 -9.40
CA PRO A 192 -21.95 6.78 -9.76
C PRO A 192 -22.60 5.92 -8.66
N ASP A 193 -21.83 5.49 -7.65
CA ASP A 193 -22.27 4.64 -6.55
C ASP A 193 -22.04 5.34 -5.18
N PRO A 194 -23.10 5.91 -4.57
CA PRO A 194 -23.04 6.60 -3.29
C PRO A 194 -23.29 5.66 -2.09
N LEU A 195 -22.47 5.78 -1.05
CA LEU A 195 -22.59 4.95 0.16
C LEU A 195 -23.95 5.04 0.88
N LYS A 196 -24.56 3.88 1.16
CA LYS A 196 -25.80 3.74 1.96
C LYS A 196 -25.48 3.39 3.42
N PHE A 197 -26.09 4.05 4.40
CA PHE A 197 -25.84 3.79 5.82
C PHE A 197 -26.53 2.53 6.42
N LYS A 198 -27.29 1.77 5.62
CA LYS A 198 -28.00 0.53 6.04
C LYS A 198 -27.36 -0.78 5.54
N ASN A 199 -26.22 -0.73 4.84
CA ASN A 199 -25.57 -1.93 4.31
C ASN A 199 -24.52 -2.53 5.27
N TYR A 200 -24.10 -3.77 5.03
CA TYR A 200 -23.13 -4.48 5.88
C TYR A 200 -21.74 -3.82 5.95
N HIS A 201 -21.33 -2.99 4.98
CA HIS A 201 -20.05 -2.27 5.05
C HIS A 201 -20.03 -1.30 6.25
N VAL A 202 -21.19 -0.79 6.67
CA VAL A 202 -21.33 0.12 7.83
C VAL A 202 -21.12 -0.64 9.13
N ALA A 203 -21.67 -1.86 9.24
CA ALA A 203 -21.43 -2.73 10.39
C ALA A 203 -19.96 -3.16 10.49
N ILE A 204 -19.30 -3.41 9.36
CA ILE A 204 -17.85 -3.69 9.31
C ILE A 204 -17.07 -2.44 9.73
N ALA A 205 -17.36 -1.26 9.13
CA ALA A 205 -16.67 0.00 9.41
C ALA A 205 -16.73 0.37 10.90
N LYS A 206 -17.92 0.35 11.52
CA LYS A 206 -18.09 0.62 12.96
C LYS A 206 -17.25 -0.32 13.82
N ASN A 207 -17.17 -1.60 13.45
CA ASN A 207 -16.41 -2.62 14.20
C ASN A 207 -14.89 -2.59 13.95
N LEU A 208 -14.38 -1.77 13.03
CA LEU A 208 -12.93 -1.55 12.88
C LEU A 208 -12.39 -0.73 14.07
N THR A 209 -11.33 -1.23 14.70
CA THR A 209 -10.42 -0.39 15.51
C THR A 209 -9.56 0.48 14.59
N GLN A 210 -8.86 1.46 15.16
CA GLN A 210 -7.87 2.24 14.40
C GLN A 210 -6.81 1.34 13.75
N GLU A 211 -6.35 0.30 14.45
CA GLU A 211 -5.35 -0.64 13.94
C GLU A 211 -5.85 -1.55 12.80
N ASP A 212 -7.16 -1.84 12.74
CA ASP A 212 -7.77 -2.58 11.65
C ASP A 212 -7.95 -1.67 10.41
N TYR A 213 -8.35 -0.42 10.66
CA TYR A 213 -8.49 0.62 9.64
C TYR A 213 -7.15 1.03 9.03
N ASP A 214 -6.11 1.21 9.85
CA ASP A 214 -4.76 1.59 9.38
C ASP A 214 -4.19 0.52 8.44
N TYR A 215 -4.41 -0.77 8.76
CA TYR A 215 -4.04 -1.87 7.85
C TYR A 215 -4.85 -1.81 6.55
N LEU A 216 -6.19 -1.80 6.62
CA LEU A 216 -7.06 -1.87 5.44
C LEU A 216 -6.90 -0.66 4.51
N SER A 217 -6.72 0.55 5.08
CA SER A 217 -6.48 1.77 4.32
C SER A 217 -5.08 1.82 3.68
N SER A 218 -4.07 1.16 4.27
CA SER A 218 -2.72 1.06 3.71
C SER A 218 -2.66 0.27 2.40
N CYS A 219 -3.63 -0.61 2.14
CA CYS A 219 -3.73 -1.37 0.89
C CYS A 219 -3.78 -0.42 -0.33
N PRO A 220 -2.75 -0.42 -1.21
CA PRO A 220 -2.74 0.40 -2.41
C PRO A 220 -3.69 -0.14 -3.48
N VAL A 221 -4.08 0.70 -4.43
CA VAL A 221 -4.93 0.26 -5.57
C VAL A 221 -4.14 -0.62 -6.55
N MET A 222 -2.83 -0.41 -6.67
CA MET A 222 -1.89 -1.24 -7.44
C MET A 222 -0.64 -1.57 -6.62
N LEU A 223 -0.24 -2.85 -6.61
CA LEU A 223 1.04 -3.30 -6.08
C LEU A 223 1.90 -3.85 -7.23
N HIS A 224 2.98 -3.14 -7.55
CA HIS A 224 3.84 -3.41 -8.71
C HIS A 224 5.20 -3.96 -8.26
N MET A 225 5.65 -5.05 -8.89
CA MET A 225 6.89 -5.78 -8.56
C MET A 225 7.75 -5.97 -9.82
N PRO A 226 8.55 -4.96 -10.22
CA PRO A 226 9.35 -4.98 -11.46
C PRO A 226 10.24 -6.21 -11.61
N PHE A 227 10.84 -6.67 -10.50
CA PHE A 227 11.77 -7.81 -10.44
C PHE A 227 11.12 -9.18 -10.76
N LEU A 228 9.80 -9.24 -10.83
CA LEU A 228 9.03 -10.48 -11.01
C LEU A 228 8.21 -10.38 -12.30
N ASN A 229 8.86 -10.45 -13.45
CA ASN A 229 8.25 -10.31 -14.78
C ASN A 229 7.37 -9.05 -14.93
N ASN A 230 7.82 -7.92 -14.35
CA ASN A 230 7.05 -6.68 -14.31
C ASN A 230 5.63 -6.84 -13.70
N ALA A 231 5.43 -7.80 -12.78
CA ALA A 231 4.09 -8.17 -12.34
C ALA A 231 3.39 -7.05 -11.55
N VAL A 232 2.08 -6.94 -11.76
CA VAL A 232 1.20 -6.04 -11.01
C VAL A 232 0.06 -6.86 -10.39
N VAL A 233 -0.19 -6.65 -9.11
CA VAL A 233 -1.42 -7.09 -8.44
C VAL A 233 -2.39 -5.92 -8.43
N VAL A 234 -3.63 -6.18 -8.82
CA VAL A 234 -4.76 -5.24 -8.87
C VAL A 234 -6.02 -5.98 -8.41
N HIS A 235 -7.12 -5.26 -8.18
CA HIS A 235 -8.38 -5.91 -7.81
C HIS A 235 -9.26 -6.23 -9.04
N GLY A 236 -9.73 -5.22 -9.77
CA GLY A 236 -10.58 -5.37 -10.95
C GLY A 236 -9.81 -5.59 -12.26
N GLY A 237 -8.78 -4.76 -12.53
CA GLY A 237 -7.97 -4.86 -13.75
C GLY A 237 -7.13 -3.62 -14.06
N LEU A 238 -6.59 -3.51 -15.28
CA LEU A 238 -5.95 -2.30 -15.82
C LEU A 238 -6.48 -1.96 -17.21
N ASP A 239 -6.71 -0.68 -17.51
CA ASP A 239 -7.08 -0.24 -18.86
C ASP A 239 -5.89 -0.51 -19.81
N PRO A 240 -6.03 -1.39 -20.83
CA PRO A 240 -4.96 -1.68 -21.79
C PRO A 240 -4.56 -0.49 -22.67
N ASN A 241 -5.30 0.63 -22.64
CA ASN A 241 -4.98 1.86 -23.37
C ASN A 241 -4.05 2.81 -22.61
N ILE A 242 -3.93 2.65 -21.29
CA ILE A 242 -3.11 3.51 -20.43
C ILE A 242 -1.78 2.80 -20.10
N SER A 243 -0.73 3.14 -20.85
CA SER A 243 0.59 2.47 -20.76
C SER A 243 1.38 2.74 -19.47
N LEU A 244 1.02 3.79 -18.72
CA LEU A 244 1.71 4.21 -17.51
C LEU A 244 0.84 3.91 -16.29
N LEU A 245 1.35 3.09 -15.36
CA LEU A 245 0.55 2.61 -14.22
C LEU A 245 0.04 3.75 -13.32
N GLN A 246 0.79 4.84 -13.16
CA GLN A 246 0.36 5.97 -12.34
C GLN A 246 -0.80 6.80 -12.96
N ASP A 247 -1.08 6.63 -14.25
CA ASP A 247 -2.16 7.33 -14.97
C ASP A 247 -3.46 6.50 -15.00
N GLN A 248 -3.44 5.27 -14.48
CA GLN A 248 -4.59 4.37 -14.40
C GLN A 248 -5.64 4.91 -13.39
N ILE A 249 -6.90 4.94 -13.81
CA ILE A 249 -8.01 5.53 -13.04
C ILE A 249 -8.39 4.60 -11.88
N PRO A 250 -8.23 5.00 -10.59
CA PRO A 250 -8.37 4.07 -9.46
C PRO A 250 -9.74 3.39 -9.35
N TYR A 251 -10.82 4.10 -9.70
CA TYR A 251 -12.16 3.52 -9.76
C TYR A 251 -12.23 2.33 -10.73
N LEU A 252 -11.66 2.46 -11.93
CA LEU A 252 -11.64 1.38 -12.93
C LEU A 252 -10.70 0.24 -12.50
N VAL A 253 -9.55 0.55 -11.90
CA VAL A 253 -8.63 -0.48 -11.39
C VAL A 253 -9.29 -1.37 -10.32
N MET A 254 -10.23 -0.82 -9.54
CA MET A 254 -11.02 -1.58 -8.56
C MET A 254 -12.33 -2.17 -9.13
N ASN A 255 -12.91 -1.64 -10.21
CA ASN A 255 -14.29 -2.00 -10.61
C ASN A 255 -14.44 -2.58 -12.02
N MET A 256 -13.47 -2.43 -12.93
CA MET A 256 -13.59 -2.85 -14.33
C MET A 256 -13.81 -4.37 -14.47
N ARG A 257 -14.64 -4.76 -15.45
CA ARG A 257 -14.83 -6.15 -15.89
C ARG A 257 -14.67 -6.26 -17.40
N ASP A 258 -15.29 -5.35 -18.14
CA ASP A 258 -15.35 -5.36 -19.59
C ASP A 258 -14.74 -4.08 -20.19
N ILE A 259 -14.50 -4.12 -21.49
CA ILE A 259 -14.22 -2.96 -22.35
C ILE A 259 -15.23 -3.03 -23.50
N ASP A 260 -16.05 -2.00 -23.61
CA ASP A 260 -17.08 -1.87 -24.64
C ASP A 260 -16.72 -0.77 -25.66
N LYS A 261 -17.72 -0.23 -26.36
CA LYS A 261 -17.54 0.81 -27.39
C LYS A 261 -17.22 2.21 -26.83
N ASP A 262 -17.57 2.47 -25.57
CA ASP A 262 -17.38 3.76 -24.90
C ASP A 262 -16.15 3.73 -23.98
N GLY A 263 -15.73 2.54 -23.52
CA GLY A 263 -14.42 2.33 -22.91
C GLY A 263 -14.39 1.18 -21.88
N PRO A 264 -13.44 1.23 -20.93
CA PRO A 264 -13.46 0.40 -19.73
C PRO A 264 -14.76 0.55 -18.93
N SER A 265 -15.41 -0.57 -18.61
CA SER A 265 -16.71 -0.62 -17.96
C SER A 265 -16.69 -1.52 -16.71
N PRO A 266 -17.35 -1.11 -15.60
CA PRO A 266 -17.54 -1.98 -14.44
C PRO A 266 -18.67 -3.00 -14.62
N GLU A 267 -19.48 -2.85 -15.67
CA GLU A 267 -20.58 -3.76 -16.00
C GLU A 267 -20.09 -5.05 -16.66
N ASN A 268 -20.94 -6.07 -16.68
CA ASN A 268 -20.59 -7.42 -17.08
C ASN A 268 -21.48 -7.90 -18.23
N ASN A 269 -20.86 -8.43 -19.29
CA ASN A 269 -21.49 -8.83 -20.55
C ASN A 269 -21.96 -7.63 -21.40
N VAL A 270 -21.29 -6.48 -21.25
CA VAL A 270 -21.50 -5.28 -22.07
C VAL A 270 -20.46 -5.15 -23.18
N GLY A 271 -19.32 -5.84 -23.07
CA GLY A 271 -18.23 -5.78 -24.03
C GLY A 271 -17.31 -7.00 -23.97
N THR A 272 -16.03 -6.79 -24.28
CA THR A 272 -14.99 -7.83 -24.17
C THR A 272 -14.34 -7.76 -22.80
N GLN A 273 -14.18 -8.88 -22.09
CA GLN A 273 -13.46 -8.90 -20.81
C GLN A 273 -12.09 -8.20 -20.95
N TRP A 274 -11.78 -7.24 -20.07
CA TRP A 274 -10.56 -6.42 -20.17
C TRP A 274 -9.27 -7.25 -20.30
N GLY A 275 -9.21 -8.38 -19.59
CA GLY A 275 -8.05 -9.27 -19.58
C GLY A 275 -7.80 -9.95 -20.93
N THR A 276 -8.81 -10.11 -21.79
CA THR A 276 -8.60 -10.58 -23.17
C THR A 276 -7.83 -9.52 -23.97
N VAL A 277 -8.31 -8.28 -23.96
CA VAL A 277 -7.68 -7.13 -24.65
C VAL A 277 -6.27 -6.87 -24.11
N TRP A 278 -6.04 -7.05 -22.80
CA TRP A 278 -4.69 -6.97 -22.22
C TRP A 278 -3.74 -8.02 -22.81
N ASN A 279 -4.15 -9.30 -22.86
CA ASN A 279 -3.32 -10.37 -23.42
C ASN A 279 -3.02 -10.14 -24.91
N GLU A 280 -4.00 -9.71 -25.69
CA GLU A 280 -3.83 -9.37 -27.11
C GLU A 280 -2.80 -8.24 -27.30
N LYS A 281 -2.84 -7.19 -26.48
CA LYS A 281 -1.81 -6.13 -26.53
C LYS A 281 -0.43 -6.63 -26.11
N GLN A 282 -0.33 -7.39 -25.01
CA GLN A 282 0.96 -7.93 -24.53
C GLN A 282 1.62 -8.87 -25.56
N GLN A 283 0.84 -9.68 -26.30
CA GLN A 283 1.36 -10.54 -27.38
C GLN A 283 1.98 -9.77 -28.54
N ASN A 284 1.65 -8.49 -28.72
CA ASN A 284 2.18 -7.62 -29.76
C ASN A 284 3.38 -6.76 -29.29
N LEU A 285 3.83 -6.90 -28.04
CA LEU A 285 4.99 -6.16 -27.52
C LEU A 285 6.32 -6.87 -27.83
N THR A 286 7.35 -6.08 -28.16
CA THR A 286 8.73 -6.53 -28.36
C THR A 286 9.59 -6.46 -27.08
N MET A 287 8.96 -6.17 -25.94
CA MET A 287 9.59 -5.92 -24.63
C MET A 287 9.05 -6.90 -23.56
N THR A 288 9.48 -6.71 -22.31
CA THR A 288 8.99 -7.44 -21.14
C THR A 288 7.46 -7.40 -21.03
N ASN A 289 6.84 -8.56 -21.19
CA ASN A 289 5.43 -8.80 -20.88
C ASN A 289 5.11 -8.38 -19.43
N THR A 290 3.94 -7.79 -19.20
CA THR A 290 3.47 -7.34 -17.89
C THR A 290 2.36 -8.26 -17.38
N GLU A 291 2.69 -9.06 -16.36
CA GLU A 291 1.80 -10.06 -15.76
C GLU A 291 0.84 -9.44 -14.73
N ILE A 292 -0.47 -9.55 -14.93
CA ILE A 292 -1.49 -8.99 -14.01
C ILE A 292 -2.18 -10.09 -13.20
N PHE A 293 -2.17 -9.97 -11.88
CA PHE A 293 -2.91 -10.85 -10.97
C PHE A 293 -4.10 -10.09 -10.38
N TYR A 294 -5.30 -10.68 -10.41
CA TYR A 294 -6.54 -9.95 -10.08
C TYR A 294 -7.64 -10.82 -9.46
N GLY A 295 -8.64 -10.13 -8.89
CA GLY A 295 -9.79 -10.66 -8.17
C GLY A 295 -11.13 -10.33 -8.84
N HIS A 296 -12.14 -9.91 -8.06
CA HIS A 296 -13.40 -9.25 -8.43
C HIS A 296 -14.41 -10.02 -9.31
N ASP A 297 -13.96 -10.95 -10.17
CA ASP A 297 -14.79 -11.58 -11.20
C ASP A 297 -15.25 -13.02 -10.93
N ALA A 298 -15.77 -13.29 -9.72
CA ALA A 298 -16.50 -14.50 -9.31
C ALA A 298 -17.64 -14.94 -10.26
N SER A 299 -18.07 -14.06 -11.17
CA SER A 299 -19.02 -14.39 -12.25
C SER A 299 -18.38 -15.26 -13.34
N ARG A 300 -17.09 -15.03 -13.61
CA ARG A 300 -16.24 -15.77 -14.56
C ARG A 300 -15.36 -16.80 -13.87
N GLY A 301 -15.07 -16.62 -12.58
CA GLY A 301 -14.29 -17.56 -11.78
C GLY A 301 -12.81 -17.55 -12.14
N LEU A 302 -12.16 -18.71 -11.98
CA LEU A 302 -10.75 -18.91 -12.32
C LEU A 302 -10.49 -18.59 -13.81
N ASN A 303 -9.66 -17.60 -14.08
CA ASN A 303 -9.47 -17.07 -15.44
C ASN A 303 -7.98 -16.80 -15.72
N LEU A 304 -7.29 -17.85 -16.19
CA LEU A 304 -5.85 -17.86 -16.40
C LEU A 304 -5.53 -17.74 -17.90
N LYS A 305 -4.71 -16.74 -18.25
CA LYS A 305 -4.20 -16.46 -19.61
C LYS A 305 -2.70 -16.15 -19.54
N ASN A 306 -2.03 -16.00 -20.69
CA ASN A 306 -0.58 -15.80 -20.79
C ASN A 306 -0.02 -14.64 -19.95
N SER A 307 -0.80 -13.57 -19.76
CA SER A 307 -0.39 -12.34 -19.06
C SER A 307 -1.38 -11.88 -17.99
N THR A 308 -2.46 -12.63 -17.72
CA THR A 308 -3.45 -12.25 -16.70
C THR A 308 -3.96 -13.47 -15.94
N PHE A 309 -3.96 -13.40 -14.61
CA PHE A 309 -4.27 -14.48 -13.68
C PHE A 309 -5.41 -14.04 -12.75
N GLY A 310 -6.65 -14.37 -13.12
CA GLY A 310 -7.85 -14.08 -12.33
C GLY A 310 -8.11 -15.17 -11.32
N LEU A 311 -8.09 -14.80 -10.03
CA LEU A 311 -8.08 -15.73 -8.90
C LEU A 311 -9.35 -15.69 -8.05
N ASP A 312 -10.29 -14.78 -8.33
CA ASP A 312 -11.62 -14.79 -7.70
C ASP A 312 -12.45 -15.98 -8.18
N THR A 313 -12.32 -17.09 -7.45
CA THR A 313 -13.14 -18.28 -7.62
C THR A 313 -14.46 -18.22 -6.85
N GLY A 314 -14.77 -17.11 -6.19
CA GLY A 314 -16.07 -16.88 -5.54
C GLY A 314 -16.28 -17.67 -4.25
N CYS A 315 -15.28 -17.72 -3.37
CA CYS A 315 -15.29 -18.49 -2.11
C CYS A 315 -16.59 -18.30 -1.30
N VAL A 316 -16.99 -17.05 -1.04
CA VAL A 316 -18.19 -16.71 -0.27
C VAL A 316 -19.51 -17.25 -0.86
N TYR A 317 -19.51 -17.58 -2.17
CA TYR A 317 -20.63 -18.17 -2.89
C TYR A 317 -20.60 -19.72 -2.91
N GLY A 318 -19.84 -20.36 -2.01
CA GLY A 318 -19.79 -21.82 -1.90
C GLY A 318 -19.00 -22.50 -3.01
N LYS A 319 -17.96 -21.83 -3.51
CA LYS A 319 -17.01 -22.33 -4.52
C LYS A 319 -15.64 -22.55 -3.85
N GLN A 320 -14.54 -22.06 -4.43
CA GLN A 320 -13.19 -22.19 -3.87
C GLN A 320 -12.60 -20.85 -3.42
N LEU A 321 -11.62 -20.89 -2.52
CA LEU A 321 -10.61 -19.83 -2.36
C LEU A 321 -9.32 -20.29 -3.05
N THR A 322 -8.72 -19.42 -3.86
CA THR A 322 -7.58 -19.75 -4.72
C THR A 322 -6.37 -18.89 -4.38
N ALA A 323 -5.21 -19.53 -4.23
CA ALA A 323 -3.90 -18.89 -4.26
C ALA A 323 -3.10 -19.34 -5.49
N MET A 324 -2.27 -18.46 -6.04
CA MET A 324 -1.27 -18.78 -7.06
C MET A 324 0.11 -18.27 -6.65
N ASN A 325 1.13 -19.14 -6.75
CA ASN A 325 2.53 -18.74 -6.63
C ASN A 325 2.94 -17.94 -7.87
N MET A 326 3.34 -16.68 -7.70
CA MET A 326 3.67 -15.77 -8.79
C MET A 326 4.90 -16.20 -9.60
N ARG A 327 5.86 -16.90 -8.97
CA ARG A 327 7.09 -17.37 -9.63
C ARG A 327 6.84 -18.65 -10.43
N THR A 328 6.20 -19.65 -9.83
CA THR A 328 6.05 -21.00 -10.41
C THR A 328 4.73 -21.21 -11.15
N LYS A 329 3.77 -20.27 -11.03
CA LYS A 329 2.37 -20.36 -11.48
C LYS A 329 1.58 -21.54 -10.89
N VAL A 330 2.13 -22.23 -9.90
CA VAL A 330 1.44 -23.33 -9.20
C VAL A 330 0.28 -22.76 -8.41
N MET A 331 -0.91 -23.29 -8.67
CA MET A 331 -2.16 -22.91 -8.03
C MET A 331 -2.49 -23.86 -6.87
N THR A 332 -3.03 -23.33 -5.78
CA THR A 332 -3.59 -24.08 -4.65
C THR A 332 -4.99 -23.57 -4.35
N GLN A 333 -5.94 -24.49 -4.15
CA GLN A 333 -7.33 -24.17 -3.86
C GLN A 333 -7.85 -24.94 -2.65
N ILE A 334 -8.80 -24.35 -1.92
CA ILE A 334 -9.64 -25.04 -0.93
C ILE A 334 -11.11 -24.79 -1.22
N GLU A 335 -11.98 -25.73 -0.85
CA GLU A 335 -13.43 -25.57 -0.95
C GLU A 335 -13.97 -24.68 0.18
N CYS A 336 -14.91 -23.81 -0.15
CA CYS A 336 -15.58 -22.88 0.77
C CYS A 336 -17.05 -23.27 0.97
N PRO A 337 -17.63 -23.07 2.17
CA PRO A 337 -19.06 -23.24 2.38
C PRO A 337 -19.85 -22.08 1.74
N LEU A 338 -21.12 -22.31 1.45
CA LEU A 338 -22.03 -21.29 0.91
C LEU A 338 -22.47 -20.32 2.03
N TYR A 339 -21.94 -19.10 2.03
CA TYR A 339 -22.39 -18.02 2.92
C TYR A 339 -23.45 -17.14 2.25
N VAL A 340 -23.27 -16.79 0.97
CA VAL A 340 -24.18 -15.90 0.21
C VAL A 340 -24.55 -16.53 -1.13
N LYS A 341 -25.81 -16.41 -1.57
CA LYS A 341 -26.22 -16.85 -2.91
C LYS A 341 -25.71 -15.87 -3.97
N GLN A 342 -25.03 -16.37 -5.00
CA GLN A 342 -24.58 -15.53 -6.12
C GLN A 342 -25.80 -14.88 -6.82
N GLY A 343 -25.78 -13.54 -6.93
CA GLY A 343 -26.91 -12.75 -7.44
C GLY A 343 -27.95 -12.33 -6.40
N GLY A 344 -27.82 -12.74 -5.12
CA GLY A 344 -28.67 -12.25 -4.03
C GLY A 344 -28.20 -10.88 -3.51
N THR A 345 -29.09 -9.88 -3.49
CA THR A 345 -28.84 -8.60 -2.82
C THR A 345 -28.98 -8.75 -1.30
N SER A 346 -27.86 -8.72 -0.57
CA SER A 346 -27.85 -8.68 0.90
C SER A 346 -28.08 -7.26 1.44
N ASP A 347 -29.14 -6.60 0.96
CA ASP A 347 -29.57 -5.24 1.33
C ASP A 347 -30.82 -5.26 2.25
N ASP A 348 -31.39 -6.44 2.53
CA ASP A 348 -32.54 -6.69 3.43
C ASP A 348 -32.18 -6.65 4.92
#